data_AF-A0A8T1SF84-F1
#
_entry.id   AF-A0A8T1SF84-F1
#
_cell.length_a   1.000
_cell.length_b   1.000
_cell.length_c   1.000
_cell.angle_alpha   90.00
_cell.angle_beta   90.00
_cell.angle_gamma   90.00
#
_symmetry.space_group_name_H-M   'P 1'
#
loop_
_entity.id
_entity.type
_entity.pdbx_description
1 polymer ?
#
loop_
_entity_poly.entity_id
_entity_poly.type
_entity_poly.pdbx_seq_one_letter_code
_entity_poly.pdbx_strand_id
1 'polypeptide(L)'
;MADRMLSDVRIRFVESVSRAVISTLLDDLLERRVLNEEEVEEVKESCSKKSDQARCLIDGVRKRGPEPAKYSSSASASEMSTWPRSWGSEPPRIYPIRDKATRTRLALIICNVEFDHLRRRDGADVDVTGMKRLLEGLGYKVETHCNLNAQAMAETLKQFAARNEHRTSDSTFLVLMSHGVRTGLCGTKSQGESTDVLSVDTIYTTFNNKNCQALVGKPKVIIIQACRG
;
A
#
# COMPACT_ATOMS: atom_id res chain seq x y z
N MET A 1 -15.81 19.12 -6.94
CA MET A 1 -14.39 19.48 -7.21
C MET A 1 -13.43 18.34 -6.87
N ALA A 2 -13.58 17.68 -5.71
CA ALA A 2 -12.79 16.48 -5.34
C ALA A 2 -12.98 15.29 -6.30
N ASP A 3 -14.19 15.03 -6.79
CA ASP A 3 -14.48 13.94 -7.74
C ASP A 3 -13.77 14.10 -9.09
N ARG A 4 -13.67 15.33 -9.62
CA ARG A 4 -12.92 15.60 -10.86
C ARG A 4 -11.40 15.36 -10.68
N MET A 5 -10.87 15.71 -9.52
CA MET A 5 -9.46 15.45 -9.22
C MET A 5 -9.20 13.95 -8.99
N LEU A 6 -10.13 13.25 -8.34
CA LEU A 6 -10.09 11.79 -8.22
C LEU A 6 -10.18 11.11 -9.59
N SER A 7 -10.98 11.60 -10.53
CA SER A 7 -11.04 11.07 -11.89
C SER A 7 -9.76 11.34 -12.69
N ASP A 8 -9.15 12.52 -12.57
CA ASP A 8 -7.91 12.85 -13.29
C ASP A 8 -6.71 12.07 -12.74
N VAL A 9 -6.65 11.91 -11.43
CA VAL A 9 -5.62 11.07 -10.78
C VAL A 9 -5.84 9.61 -11.10
N ARG A 10 -7.09 9.16 -11.19
CA ARG A 10 -7.46 7.83 -11.67
C ARG A 10 -7.03 7.60 -13.12
N ILE A 11 -7.25 8.56 -14.02
CA ILE A 11 -6.79 8.46 -15.43
C ILE A 11 -5.27 8.33 -15.49
N ARG A 12 -4.53 9.11 -14.70
CA ARG A 12 -3.06 9.05 -14.66
C ARG A 12 -2.50 7.79 -14.01
N PHE A 13 -3.17 7.24 -12.98
CA PHE A 13 -2.85 5.95 -12.36
C PHE A 13 -2.98 4.80 -13.35
N VAL A 14 -4.08 4.83 -14.08
CA VAL A 14 -4.50 3.86 -15.07
C VAL A 14 -3.53 3.77 -16.26
N GLU A 15 -2.88 4.87 -16.62
CA GLU A 15 -1.90 4.93 -17.70
C GLU A 15 -0.48 4.51 -17.27
N SER A 16 -0.16 4.48 -15.97
CA SER A 16 1.21 4.28 -15.48
C SER A 16 1.54 2.87 -14.99
N VAL A 17 0.54 2.00 -14.80
CA VAL A 17 0.73 0.65 -14.21
C VAL A 17 0.87 -0.41 -15.32
N SER A 18 1.85 -1.30 -15.18
CA SER A 18 2.06 -2.38 -16.14
C SER A 18 1.00 -3.49 -15.99
N ARG A 19 0.73 -4.25 -17.07
CA ARG A 19 -0.28 -5.32 -17.08
C ARG A 19 0.05 -6.43 -16.07
N ALA A 20 1.34 -6.67 -15.86
CA ALA A 20 1.83 -7.65 -14.90
C ALA A 20 1.45 -7.24 -13.46
N VAL A 21 1.60 -5.96 -13.12
CA VAL A 21 1.20 -5.43 -11.80
C VAL A 21 -0.32 -5.50 -11.61
N ILE A 22 -1.12 -5.22 -12.66
CA ILE A 22 -2.59 -5.35 -12.59
C ILE A 22 -3.01 -6.80 -12.40
N SER A 23 -2.41 -7.74 -13.14
CA SER A 23 -2.72 -9.16 -13.01
C SER A 23 -2.36 -9.68 -11.62
N THR A 24 -1.17 -9.34 -11.12
CA THR A 24 -0.72 -9.76 -9.79
C THR A 24 -1.65 -9.20 -8.71
N LEU A 25 -2.08 -7.94 -8.84
CA LEU A 25 -3.06 -7.33 -7.92
C LEU A 25 -4.42 -8.04 -7.97
N LEU A 26 -4.91 -8.44 -9.14
CA LEU A 26 -6.15 -9.19 -9.27
C LEU A 26 -6.06 -10.55 -8.57
N ASP A 27 -4.96 -11.26 -8.77
CA ASP A 27 -4.73 -12.57 -8.17
C ASP A 27 -4.60 -12.46 -6.63
N ASP A 28 -3.90 -11.43 -6.12
CA ASP A 28 -3.82 -11.13 -4.68
C ASP A 28 -5.18 -10.77 -4.06
N LEU A 29 -6.04 -10.06 -4.81
CA LEU A 29 -7.38 -9.66 -4.35
C LEU A 29 -8.38 -10.83 -4.39
N LEU A 30 -8.20 -11.76 -5.32
CA LEU A 30 -8.92 -13.03 -5.37
C LEU A 30 -8.57 -13.90 -4.17
N GLU A 31 -7.27 -14.07 -3.89
CA GLU A 31 -6.77 -14.86 -2.75
C GLU A 31 -7.31 -14.32 -1.43
N ARG A 32 -7.35 -12.99 -1.29
CA ARG A 32 -7.87 -12.30 -0.10
C ARG A 32 -9.40 -12.21 -0.05
N ARG A 33 -10.11 -12.81 -1.02
CA ARG A 33 -11.58 -12.82 -1.15
C ARG A 33 -12.21 -11.42 -1.20
N VAL A 34 -11.47 -10.44 -1.70
CA VAL A 34 -11.99 -9.09 -1.94
C VAL A 34 -12.79 -9.06 -3.24
N LEU A 35 -12.38 -9.87 -4.22
CA LEU A 35 -13.07 -10.13 -5.50
C LEU A 35 -13.24 -11.65 -5.67
N ASN A 36 -14.26 -12.08 -6.43
CA ASN A 36 -14.47 -13.49 -6.79
C ASN A 36 -13.89 -13.82 -8.18
N GLU A 37 -13.86 -15.12 -8.53
CA GLU A 37 -13.28 -15.58 -9.81
C GLU A 37 -13.99 -14.96 -11.03
N GLU A 38 -15.32 -14.83 -10.97
CA GLU A 38 -16.13 -14.25 -12.04
C GLU A 38 -15.84 -12.75 -12.24
N GLU A 39 -15.66 -11.99 -11.16
CA GLU A 39 -15.31 -10.56 -11.19
C GLU A 39 -13.88 -10.33 -11.67
N VAL A 40 -12.95 -11.23 -11.31
CA VAL A 40 -11.57 -11.18 -11.80
C VAL A 40 -11.52 -11.48 -13.29
N GLU A 41 -12.27 -12.49 -13.74
CA GLU A 41 -12.41 -12.80 -15.16
C GLU A 41 -13.14 -11.68 -15.92
N GLU A 42 -14.16 -11.04 -15.35
CA GLU A 42 -14.83 -9.88 -15.96
C GLU A 42 -13.85 -8.70 -16.17
N VAL A 43 -12.93 -8.46 -15.21
CA VAL A 43 -11.86 -7.47 -15.35
C VAL A 43 -10.82 -7.89 -16.39
N LYS A 44 -10.51 -9.19 -16.49
CA LYS A 44 -9.54 -9.74 -17.46
C LYS A 44 -10.10 -9.75 -18.89
N GLU A 45 -11.35 -10.15 -19.08
CA GLU A 45 -12.05 -10.30 -20.36
C GLU A 45 -12.59 -8.98 -20.93
N SER A 46 -13.13 -8.08 -20.09
CA SER A 46 -13.78 -6.85 -20.59
C SER A 46 -12.81 -5.82 -21.17
N CYS A 47 -11.49 -6.01 -21.12
CA CYS A 47 -10.53 -4.91 -21.30
C CYS A 47 -9.23 -5.33 -22.02
N SER A 48 -9.10 -4.96 -23.30
CA SER A 48 -7.88 -5.17 -24.10
C SER A 48 -6.73 -4.20 -23.78
N LYS A 49 -7.04 -3.05 -23.15
CA LYS A 49 -6.07 -2.03 -22.74
C LYS A 49 -5.80 -2.14 -21.25
N LYS A 50 -4.51 -2.06 -20.87
CA LYS A 50 -4.05 -2.04 -19.46
C LYS A 50 -4.80 -0.99 -18.63
N SER A 51 -5.15 0.13 -19.27
CA SER A 51 -5.89 1.21 -18.65
C SER A 51 -7.30 0.80 -18.18
N ASP A 52 -8.00 0.03 -19.00
CA ASP A 52 -9.40 -0.27 -18.74
C ASP A 52 -9.52 -1.36 -17.67
N GLN A 53 -8.55 -2.29 -17.62
CA GLN A 53 -8.41 -3.26 -16.54
C GLN A 53 -8.22 -2.59 -15.16
N ALA A 54 -7.35 -1.58 -15.07
CA ALA A 54 -7.16 -0.81 -13.84
C ALA A 54 -8.42 -0.02 -13.44
N ARG A 55 -9.22 0.44 -14.41
CA ARG A 55 -10.50 1.13 -14.14
C ARG A 55 -11.54 0.17 -13.57
N CYS A 56 -11.72 -1.00 -14.20
CA CYS A 56 -12.68 -2.01 -13.76
C CYS A 56 -12.31 -2.55 -12.37
N LEU A 57 -11.01 -2.75 -12.11
CA LEU A 57 -10.51 -3.15 -10.79
C LEU A 57 -10.91 -2.15 -9.70
N ILE A 58 -10.64 -0.86 -9.91
CA ILE A 58 -10.96 0.19 -8.92
C ILE A 58 -12.46 0.23 -8.65
N ASP A 59 -13.29 0.13 -9.68
CA ASP A 59 -14.74 0.19 -9.52
C ASP A 59 -15.31 -1.06 -8.85
N GLY A 60 -14.74 -2.25 -9.11
CA GLY A 60 -15.10 -3.50 -8.44
C GLY A 60 -14.80 -3.45 -6.94
N VAL A 61 -13.57 -3.04 -6.58
CA VAL A 61 -13.17 -2.86 -5.17
C VAL A 61 -14.00 -1.79 -4.47
N ARG A 62 -14.42 -0.72 -5.17
CA ARG A 62 -15.27 0.34 -4.60
C ARG A 62 -16.71 -0.10 -4.35
N LYS A 63 -17.20 -1.12 -5.08
CA LYS A 63 -18.56 -1.67 -4.90
C LYS A 63 -18.67 -2.68 -3.76
N ARG A 64 -17.55 -3.25 -3.27
CA ARG A 64 -17.53 -4.11 -2.08
C ARG A 64 -16.84 -3.40 -0.91
N GLY A 65 -17.63 -2.88 0.03
CA GLY A 65 -17.15 -2.70 1.41
C GLY A 65 -16.90 -4.07 2.06
N PRO A 66 -16.23 -4.15 3.22
CA PRO A 66 -16.03 -5.43 3.90
C PRO A 66 -17.40 -6.05 4.22
N GLU A 67 -17.70 -7.21 3.65
CA GLU A 67 -18.64 -8.11 4.31
C GLU A 67 -18.05 -8.44 5.68
N PRO A 68 -18.84 -8.37 6.76
CA PRO A 68 -18.37 -8.73 8.09
C PRO A 68 -18.18 -10.25 8.12
N ALA A 69 -17.01 -10.71 7.69
CA ALA A 69 -16.50 -12.03 8.00
C ALA A 69 -16.30 -12.09 9.53
N LYS A 70 -17.37 -12.47 10.22
CA LYS A 70 -17.45 -13.07 11.55
C LYS A 70 -16.13 -13.03 12.33
N TYR A 71 -15.74 -11.87 12.85
CA TYR A 71 -14.71 -11.82 13.87
C TYR A 71 -15.39 -12.08 15.20
N SER A 72 -15.14 -13.29 15.70
CA SER A 72 -15.43 -13.72 17.05
C SER A 72 -15.14 -12.61 18.05
N SER A 73 -16.13 -12.37 18.89
CA SER A 73 -16.15 -11.52 20.08
C SER A 73 -14.83 -11.54 20.87
N SER A 74 -14.15 -10.39 20.96
CA SER A 74 -13.45 -9.91 22.16
C SER A 74 -12.78 -8.55 21.90
N ALA A 75 -13.58 -7.50 21.68
CA ALA A 75 -13.11 -6.14 21.93
C ALA A 75 -13.98 -5.58 23.05
N SER A 76 -13.39 -5.32 24.21
CA SER A 76 -14.07 -4.84 25.40
C SER A 76 -14.70 -3.46 25.15
N ALA A 77 -15.94 -3.30 25.60
CA ALA A 77 -16.81 -2.14 25.41
C ALA A 77 -16.30 -0.80 26.00
N SER A 78 -15.07 -0.72 26.50
CA SER A 78 -14.51 0.48 27.15
C SER A 78 -13.94 1.52 26.17
N GLU A 79 -13.70 1.17 24.91
CA GLU A 79 -13.07 2.06 23.92
C GLU A 79 -14.07 2.84 23.05
N MET A 80 -15.37 2.64 23.26
CA MET A 80 -16.46 3.29 22.52
C MET A 80 -16.93 4.61 23.19
N SER A 81 -16.11 5.25 24.03
CA SER A 81 -16.50 6.42 24.83
C SER A 81 -16.12 7.78 24.24
N THR A 82 -15.33 7.83 23.17
CA THR A 82 -14.87 9.10 22.55
C THR A 82 -15.57 9.48 21.25
N TRP A 83 -16.60 8.75 20.84
CA TRP A 83 -17.39 9.11 19.65
C TRP A 83 -18.46 10.17 19.99
N PRO A 84 -18.57 11.27 19.24
CA PRO A 84 -19.67 12.23 19.42
C PRO A 84 -21.02 11.52 19.25
N ARG A 85 -21.90 11.65 20.25
CA ARG A 85 -23.25 11.05 20.30
C ARG A 85 -24.17 11.41 19.11
N SER A 86 -23.75 12.30 18.22
CA SER A 86 -24.52 12.79 17.07
C SER A 86 -24.45 11.88 15.83
N TRP A 87 -23.57 10.88 15.81
CA TRP A 87 -23.44 9.96 14.67
C TRP A 87 -23.96 8.59 15.09
N GLY A 88 -24.92 8.08 14.32
CA GLY A 88 -25.61 6.80 14.56
C GLY A 88 -24.66 5.61 14.72
N SER A 89 -25.21 4.53 15.23
CA SER A 89 -24.56 3.32 15.78
C SER A 89 -23.75 2.44 14.80
N GLU A 90 -23.34 2.93 13.63
CA GLU A 90 -22.44 2.19 12.74
C GLU A 90 -21.15 2.99 12.46
N PRO A 91 -19.97 2.35 12.50
CA PRO A 91 -18.74 3.00 12.09
C PRO A 91 -18.85 3.45 10.61
N PRO A 92 -18.26 4.59 10.24
CA PRO A 92 -18.34 5.09 8.87
C PRO A 92 -17.74 4.06 7.91
N ARG A 93 -18.51 3.70 6.88
CA ARG A 93 -18.11 2.73 5.84
C ARG A 93 -16.92 3.20 4.98
N ILE A 94 -16.53 4.47 5.11
CA ILE A 94 -15.49 5.14 4.34
C ILE A 94 -14.58 5.91 5.31
N TYR A 95 -13.26 5.80 5.14
CA TYR A 95 -12.30 6.56 5.93
C TYR A 95 -12.43 8.07 5.69
N PRO A 96 -12.42 8.91 6.74
CA PRO A 96 -12.54 10.35 6.58
C PRO A 96 -11.30 10.93 5.88
N ILE A 97 -11.53 11.66 4.79
CA ILE A 97 -10.49 12.35 4.02
C ILE A 97 -10.30 13.75 4.57
N ARG A 98 -9.06 14.15 4.83
CA ARG A 98 -8.72 15.51 5.29
C ARG A 98 -8.78 16.51 4.14
N ASP A 99 -9.03 17.77 4.50
CA ASP A 99 -9.04 18.88 3.57
C ASP A 99 -7.71 18.98 2.80
N LYS A 100 -7.82 19.22 1.49
CA LYS A 100 -6.67 19.19 0.59
C LYS A 100 -5.67 20.30 0.89
N ALA A 101 -6.10 21.46 1.36
CA ALA A 101 -5.22 22.61 1.61
C ALA A 101 -4.37 22.43 2.88
N THR A 102 -4.82 21.60 3.83
CA THR A 102 -4.18 21.44 5.14
C THR A 102 -3.53 20.07 5.35
N ARG A 103 -3.89 19.05 4.55
CA ARG A 103 -3.35 17.70 4.74
C ARG A 103 -1.90 17.57 4.27
N THR A 104 -1.14 16.77 5.01
CA THR A 104 0.28 16.49 4.72
C THR A 104 0.50 15.00 4.50
N ARG A 105 -0.06 14.47 3.41
CA ARG A 105 0.10 13.05 3.04
C ARG A 105 1.55 12.71 2.74
N LEU A 106 2.05 11.65 3.36
CA LEU A 106 3.37 11.09 3.11
C LEU A 106 3.27 9.66 2.58
N ALA A 107 4.12 9.32 1.63
CA ALA A 107 4.32 7.96 1.15
C ALA A 107 5.82 7.63 1.07
N LEU A 108 6.15 6.36 1.23
CA LEU A 108 7.52 5.84 1.19
C LEU A 108 7.67 4.81 0.08
N ILE A 109 8.74 4.93 -0.70
CA ILE A 109 9.20 3.94 -1.67
C ILE A 109 10.60 3.49 -1.25
N ILE A 110 10.79 2.19 -1.03
CA ILE A 110 12.11 1.57 -0.89
C ILE A 110 12.29 0.60 -2.05
N CYS A 111 13.33 0.80 -2.86
CA CYS A 111 13.61 -0.04 -4.02
C CYS A 111 15.07 -0.49 -4.07
N ASN A 112 15.32 -1.79 -3.99
CA ASN A 112 16.64 -2.33 -4.23
C ASN A 112 16.74 -2.81 -5.69
N VAL A 113 17.71 -2.25 -6.41
CA VAL A 113 17.98 -2.50 -7.83
C VAL A 113 19.30 -3.26 -7.98
N GLU A 114 20.32 -2.80 -7.27
CA GLU A 114 21.67 -3.36 -7.26
C GLU A 114 21.92 -4.17 -5.98
N PHE A 115 22.63 -5.29 -6.13
CA PHE A 115 22.93 -6.23 -5.05
C PHE A 115 24.36 -6.74 -5.20
N ASP A 116 25.02 -6.99 -4.09
CA ASP A 116 26.42 -7.47 -4.08
C ASP A 116 26.52 -8.92 -4.57
N HIS A 117 25.50 -9.72 -4.30
CA HIS A 117 25.51 -11.18 -4.51
C HIS A 117 24.29 -11.72 -5.26
N LEU A 118 23.25 -10.90 -5.46
CA LEU A 118 22.04 -11.26 -6.22
C LEU A 118 22.05 -10.58 -7.59
N ARG A 119 21.20 -11.06 -8.50
CA ARG A 119 21.06 -10.45 -9.83
C ARG A 119 20.49 -9.03 -9.70
N ARG A 120 20.98 -8.12 -10.54
CA ARG A 120 20.39 -6.79 -10.70
C ARG A 120 18.92 -6.90 -11.14
N ARG A 121 18.07 -6.00 -10.65
CA ARG A 121 16.63 -5.92 -11.03
C ARG A 121 16.41 -4.89 -12.13
N ASP A 122 16.71 -5.27 -13.37
CA ASP A 122 16.51 -4.38 -14.53
C ASP A 122 15.03 -3.98 -14.68
N GLY A 123 14.79 -2.69 -14.95
CA GLY A 123 13.44 -2.12 -15.07
C GLY A 123 12.84 -1.58 -13.76
N ALA A 124 13.45 -1.86 -12.60
CA ALA A 124 12.97 -1.35 -11.32
C ALA A 124 12.97 0.19 -11.22
N ASP A 125 13.85 0.87 -11.97
CA ASP A 125 13.88 2.34 -12.05
C ASP A 125 12.61 2.92 -12.70
N VAL A 126 12.05 2.18 -13.67
CA VAL A 126 10.78 2.54 -14.33
C VAL A 126 9.62 2.39 -13.35
N ASP A 127 9.61 1.31 -12.56
CA ASP A 127 8.61 1.06 -11.51
C ASP A 127 8.64 2.16 -10.44
N VAL A 128 9.83 2.54 -9.96
CA VAL A 128 10.00 3.65 -9.00
C VAL A 128 9.45 4.96 -9.55
N THR A 129 9.79 5.29 -10.79
CA THR A 129 9.34 6.53 -11.45
C THR A 129 7.82 6.55 -11.62
N GLY A 130 7.24 5.43 -12.07
CA GLY A 130 5.79 5.29 -12.23
C GLY A 130 5.04 5.41 -10.90
N MET A 131 5.50 4.70 -9.87
CA MET A 131 4.90 4.72 -8.54
C MET A 131 5.02 6.09 -7.87
N LYS A 132 6.17 6.76 -8.01
CA LYS A 132 6.34 8.12 -7.50
C LYS A 132 5.36 9.08 -8.15
N ARG A 133 5.29 9.10 -9.49
CA ARG A 133 4.37 9.96 -10.25
C ARG A 133 2.91 9.70 -9.89
N LEU A 134 2.55 8.45 -9.65
CA LEU A 134 1.22 8.05 -9.18
C LEU A 134 0.90 8.65 -7.80
N LEU A 135 1.75 8.38 -6.81
CA LEU A 135 1.51 8.78 -5.43
C LEU A 135 1.51 10.31 -5.30
N GLU A 136 2.39 11.01 -6.02
CA GLU A 136 2.35 12.48 -6.13
C GLU A 136 1.04 12.97 -6.76
N GLY A 137 0.54 12.28 -7.79
CA GLY A 137 -0.79 12.55 -8.37
C GLY A 137 -1.91 12.43 -7.34
N LEU A 138 -1.86 11.41 -6.47
CA LEU A 138 -2.80 11.20 -5.35
C LEU A 138 -2.63 12.22 -4.19
N GLY A 139 -1.68 13.14 -4.32
CA GLY A 139 -1.41 14.23 -3.39
C GLY A 139 -0.55 13.81 -2.21
N TYR A 140 0.30 12.79 -2.36
CA TYR A 140 1.32 12.41 -1.38
C TYR A 140 2.64 13.11 -1.70
N LYS A 141 3.35 13.55 -0.66
CA LYS A 141 4.79 13.79 -0.75
C LYS A 141 5.49 12.44 -0.63
N VAL A 142 6.25 12.07 -1.66
CA VAL A 142 6.87 10.75 -1.77
C VAL A 142 8.34 10.83 -1.39
N GLU A 143 8.74 9.99 -0.44
CA GLU A 143 10.12 9.76 -0.06
C GLU A 143 10.62 8.48 -0.74
N THR A 144 11.77 8.53 -1.39
CA THR A 144 12.32 7.39 -2.16
C THR A 144 13.72 7.08 -1.69
N HIS A 145 13.96 5.80 -1.38
CA HIS A 145 15.28 5.28 -1.02
C HIS A 145 15.62 4.08 -1.89
N CYS A 146 16.87 4.01 -2.33
CA CYS A 146 17.32 2.92 -3.19
C CYS A 146 18.53 2.20 -2.59
N ASN A 147 18.65 0.90 -2.91
CA ASN A 147 19.81 0.07 -2.62
C ASN A 147 20.20 0.08 -1.11
N LEU A 148 19.23 -0.22 -0.25
CA LEU A 148 19.41 -0.33 1.19
C LEU A 148 19.65 -1.79 1.62
N ASN A 149 20.58 -1.99 2.57
CA ASN A 149 20.62 -3.23 3.33
C ASN A 149 19.41 -3.32 4.30
N ALA A 150 19.13 -4.50 4.85
CA ALA A 150 17.96 -4.74 5.69
C ALA A 150 17.92 -3.88 6.96
N GLN A 151 19.07 -3.63 7.58
CA GLN A 151 19.17 -2.74 8.73
C GLN A 151 18.77 -1.30 8.36
N ALA A 152 19.28 -0.80 7.24
CA ALA A 152 18.95 0.52 6.74
C ALA A 152 17.47 0.62 6.34
N MET A 153 16.90 -0.41 5.70
CA MET A 153 15.45 -0.44 5.42
C MET A 153 14.63 -0.35 6.72
N ALA A 154 15.00 -1.12 7.75
CA ALA A 154 14.31 -1.08 9.04
C ALA A 154 14.40 0.31 9.70
N GLU A 155 15.55 0.96 9.62
CA GLU A 155 15.75 2.31 10.15
C GLU A 155 14.94 3.35 9.37
N THR A 156 14.94 3.29 8.03
CA THR A 156 14.12 4.15 7.17
C THR A 156 12.63 3.99 7.51
N LEU A 157 12.15 2.76 7.72
CA LEU A 157 10.76 2.51 8.11
C LEU A 157 10.42 3.15 9.46
N LYS A 158 11.31 3.04 10.45
CA LYS A 158 11.13 3.65 11.78
C LYS A 158 11.12 5.18 11.70
N GLN A 159 12.07 5.77 10.97
CA GLN A 159 12.16 7.21 10.79
C GLN A 159 10.92 7.77 10.08
N PHE A 160 10.45 7.07 9.04
CA PHE A 160 9.23 7.42 8.34
C PHE A 160 8.00 7.33 9.25
N ALA A 161 7.84 6.24 10.01
CA ALA A 161 6.73 6.08 10.95
C ALA A 161 6.67 7.16 12.04
N ALA A 162 7.82 7.76 12.40
CA ALA A 162 7.93 8.82 13.39
C ALA A 162 7.60 10.23 12.86
N ARG A 163 7.28 10.39 11.57
CA ARG A 163 7.07 11.70 10.94
C ARG A 163 5.84 12.42 11.49
N ASN A 164 6.04 13.67 11.89
CA ASN A 164 4.98 14.52 12.44
C ASN A 164 3.86 14.80 11.43
N GLU A 165 4.19 14.81 10.13
CA GLU A 165 3.22 14.99 9.05
C GLU A 165 2.13 13.91 9.04
N HIS A 166 2.37 12.73 9.60
CA HIS A 166 1.33 11.71 9.74
C HIS A 166 0.18 12.18 10.63
N ARG A 167 0.41 13.08 11.61
CA ARG A 167 -0.66 13.61 12.48
C ARG A 167 -1.68 14.41 11.67
N THR A 168 -1.19 15.19 10.71
CA THR A 168 -1.99 16.02 9.79
C THR A 168 -2.34 15.31 8.47
N SER A 169 -1.97 14.04 8.33
CA SER A 169 -2.36 13.16 7.23
C SER A 169 -3.62 12.36 7.57
N ASP A 170 -4.27 11.82 6.54
CA ASP A 170 -5.41 10.90 6.60
C ASP A 170 -5.05 9.47 6.17
N SER A 171 -3.89 9.22 5.56
CA SER A 171 -3.47 7.91 5.05
C SER A 171 -1.98 7.84 4.67
N THR A 172 -1.43 6.66 4.49
CA THR A 172 -0.06 6.48 3.96
C THR A 172 0.05 5.30 2.99
N PHE A 173 1.07 5.35 2.13
CA PHE A 173 1.49 4.26 1.25
C PHE A 173 2.94 3.87 1.55
N LEU A 174 3.20 2.58 1.65
CA LEU A 174 4.53 1.98 1.71
C LEU A 174 4.70 1.07 0.49
N VAL A 175 5.67 1.36 -0.36
CA VAL A 175 5.98 0.56 -1.56
C VAL A 175 7.38 -0.01 -1.40
N LEU A 176 7.48 -1.33 -1.32
CA LEU A 176 8.73 -2.03 -1.06
C LEU A 176 9.02 -2.99 -2.21
N MET A 177 10.13 -2.78 -2.90
CA MET A 177 10.46 -3.48 -4.14
C MET A 177 11.89 -4.04 -4.03
N SER A 178 12.03 -5.37 -3.98
CA SER A 178 13.34 -6.03 -3.87
C SER A 178 13.25 -7.48 -4.36
N HIS A 179 14.35 -8.22 -4.31
CA HIS A 179 14.25 -9.68 -4.23
C HIS A 179 13.57 -10.06 -2.92
N GLY A 180 12.95 -11.24 -2.91
CA GLY A 180 12.33 -11.77 -1.72
C GLY A 180 12.63 -13.25 -1.53
N VAL A 181 12.58 -13.64 -0.28
CA VAL A 181 12.74 -15.00 0.22
C VAL A 181 11.58 -15.29 1.16
N ARG A 182 11.43 -16.54 1.59
CA ARG A 182 10.32 -16.96 2.47
C ARG A 182 10.15 -16.08 3.72
N THR A 183 11.25 -15.53 4.24
CA THR A 183 11.28 -14.75 5.48
C THR A 183 11.10 -13.24 5.28
N GLY A 184 11.22 -12.71 4.05
CA GLY A 184 11.02 -11.29 3.78
C GLY A 184 11.77 -10.73 2.57
N LEU A 185 12.09 -9.43 2.62
CA LEU A 185 12.73 -8.70 1.53
C LEU A 185 14.26 -8.70 1.65
N CYS A 186 14.96 -8.99 0.58
CA CYS A 186 16.41 -8.94 0.54
C CYS A 186 16.93 -7.50 0.60
N GLY A 187 17.90 -7.24 1.46
CA GLY A 187 18.78 -6.07 1.38
C GLY A 187 19.87 -6.26 0.33
N THR A 188 20.65 -5.21 0.07
CA THR A 188 21.70 -5.22 -0.96
C THR A 188 22.83 -6.22 -0.71
N LYS A 189 23.07 -6.59 0.55
CA LYS A 189 24.11 -7.55 0.95
C LYS A 189 23.58 -8.98 1.10
N SER A 190 22.32 -9.22 0.72
CA SER A 190 21.73 -10.54 0.85
C SER A 190 22.42 -11.54 -0.06
N GLN A 191 22.70 -12.73 0.49
CA GLN A 191 23.26 -13.86 -0.25
C GLN A 191 22.22 -14.97 -0.47
N GLY A 192 20.93 -14.70 -0.20
CA GLY A 192 19.86 -15.69 -0.26
C GLY A 192 19.02 -15.71 1.01
N GLU A 193 18.62 -16.92 1.44
CA GLU A 193 17.44 -17.12 2.32
C GLU A 193 17.51 -16.52 3.73
N SER A 194 18.68 -16.15 4.26
CA SER A 194 18.80 -15.77 5.68
C SER A 194 19.68 -14.58 6.00
N THR A 195 20.54 -14.11 5.09
CA THR A 195 21.43 -12.97 5.36
C THR A 195 20.86 -11.68 4.76
N ASP A 196 20.94 -10.60 5.54
CA ASP A 196 20.47 -9.27 5.14
C ASP A 196 19.02 -9.26 4.64
N VAL A 197 18.10 -9.81 5.42
CA VAL A 197 16.66 -9.89 5.08
C VAL A 197 15.85 -9.02 6.04
N LEU A 198 15.02 -8.12 5.50
CA LEU A 198 14.01 -7.41 6.25
C LEU A 198 12.75 -8.28 6.36
N SER A 199 12.47 -8.75 7.58
CA SER A 199 11.22 -9.47 7.85
C SER A 199 9.99 -8.60 7.56
N VAL A 200 8.98 -9.21 6.95
CA VAL A 200 7.68 -8.57 6.73
C VAL A 200 7.01 -8.17 8.04
N ASP A 201 7.23 -8.95 9.12
CA ASP A 201 6.70 -8.65 10.45
C ASP A 201 7.28 -7.34 11.01
N THR A 202 8.52 -6.98 10.64
CA THR A 202 9.12 -5.70 11.02
C THR A 202 8.32 -4.54 10.45
N ILE A 203 7.82 -4.66 9.21
CA ILE A 203 7.00 -3.63 8.57
C ILE A 203 5.68 -3.48 9.32
N TYR A 204 4.93 -4.58 9.51
CA TYR A 204 3.65 -4.54 10.21
C TYR A 204 3.79 -4.07 11.65
N THR A 205 4.85 -4.51 12.35
CA THR A 205 5.14 -4.08 13.72
C THR A 205 5.45 -2.59 13.78
N THR A 206 6.22 -2.05 12.83
CA THR A 206 6.58 -0.62 12.81
C THR A 206 5.34 0.27 12.63
N PHE A 207 4.39 -0.15 11.79
CA PHE A 207 3.21 0.65 11.44
C PHE A 207 1.91 0.22 12.14
N ASN A 208 1.99 -0.61 13.19
CA ASN A 208 0.82 -0.97 13.99
C ASN A 208 0.35 0.19 14.90
N ASN A 209 -0.80 0.00 15.53
CA ASN A 209 -1.40 1.02 16.39
C ASN A 209 -0.57 1.33 17.65
N LYS A 210 0.35 0.46 18.06
CA LYS A 210 1.22 0.69 19.23
C LYS A 210 2.40 1.59 18.87
N ASN A 211 3.06 1.29 17.76
CA ASN A 211 4.33 1.91 17.38
C ASN A 211 4.17 3.14 16.47
N CYS A 212 3.06 3.26 15.75
CA CYS A 212 2.77 4.42 14.90
C CYS A 212 1.43 5.09 15.29
N GLN A 213 1.43 5.77 16.44
CA GLN A 213 0.24 6.44 16.99
C GLN A 213 -0.36 7.47 16.03
N ALA A 214 0.47 8.15 15.23
CA ALA A 214 0.02 9.17 14.28
C ALA A 214 -0.87 8.62 13.15
N LEU A 215 -0.83 7.30 12.90
CA LEU A 215 -1.60 6.59 11.87
C LEU A 215 -2.68 5.65 12.44
N VAL A 216 -3.00 5.76 13.73
CA VAL A 216 -4.14 5.04 14.33
C VAL A 216 -5.44 5.50 13.69
N GLY A 217 -6.31 4.54 13.34
CA GLY A 217 -7.58 4.82 12.65
C GLY A 217 -7.45 5.27 11.19
N LYS A 218 -6.23 5.30 10.63
CA LYS A 218 -5.95 5.70 9.24
C LYS A 218 -5.50 4.50 8.40
N PRO A 219 -5.90 4.41 7.12
CA PRO A 219 -5.50 3.32 6.24
C PRO A 219 -3.99 3.39 5.94
N LYS A 220 -3.35 2.22 6.00
CA LYS A 220 -1.92 2.00 5.75
C LYS A 220 -1.81 1.00 4.60
N VAL A 221 -1.59 1.49 3.38
CA VAL A 221 -1.53 0.63 2.19
C VAL A 221 -0.09 0.20 1.97
N ILE A 222 0.16 -1.10 2.00
CA ILE A 222 1.50 -1.69 1.86
C ILE A 222 1.51 -2.52 0.57
N ILE A 223 2.40 -2.15 -0.36
CA ILE A 223 2.62 -2.81 -1.64
C ILE A 223 4.01 -3.43 -1.60
N ILE A 224 4.10 -4.75 -1.78
CA ILE A 224 5.36 -5.50 -1.77
C ILE A 224 5.54 -6.17 -3.12
N GLN A 225 6.54 -5.74 -3.88
CA GLN A 225 6.96 -6.41 -5.12
C GLN A 225 8.24 -7.19 -4.85
N ALA A 226 8.08 -8.46 -4.51
CA ALA A 226 9.17 -9.38 -4.24
C ALA A 226 8.73 -10.83 -4.54
N CYS A 227 9.68 -11.68 -4.91
CA CYS A 227 9.44 -13.12 -4.99
C CYS A 227 9.16 -13.68 -3.58
N ARG A 228 8.43 -14.79 -3.47
CA ARG A 228 8.13 -15.41 -2.17
C ARG A 228 9.01 -16.61 -1.80
N GLY A 229 9.98 -16.95 -2.68
CA GLY A 229 10.75 -18.19 -2.62
C GLY A 229 10.03 -19.30 -3.36
#